data_AF-A0A4P2Q119-F1
#
_entry.id   AF-A0A4P2Q119-F1
#
_cell.length_a   1.000
_cell.length_b   1.000
_cell.length_c   1.000
_cell.angle_alpha   90.00
_cell.angle_beta   90.00
_cell.angle_gamma   90.00
#
_symmetry.space_group_name_H-M   'P 1'
#
loop_
_entity.id
_entity.type
_entity.pdbx_description
1 polymer ?
#
loop_
_entity_poly.entity_id
_entity_poly.type
_entity_poly.pdbx_seq_one_letter_code
_entity_poly.pdbx_strand_id
1 'polypeptide(L)'
;MTPTAGRPSSGARYVLERSDAGHAPGEVVYRGLVRLPDADVPIEVRVVEASGAATATVDAAAVPHGGPRPEDLSRSAAALVRSATRSADAHARRLPRKIVRWRG
;
A
#
# COMPACT_ATOMS: atom_id res chain seq x y z
N MET A 1 -21.90 14.91 3.19
CA MET A 1 -20.60 14.87 3.88
C MET A 1 -20.39 13.45 4.37
N THR A 2 -19.64 12.63 3.64
CA THR A 2 -19.31 11.27 4.08
C THR A 2 -18.32 11.37 5.24
N PRO A 3 -18.60 10.78 6.41
CA PRO A 3 -17.69 10.83 7.55
C PRO A 3 -16.35 10.22 7.14
N THR A 4 -15.25 10.81 7.62
CA THR A 4 -13.87 10.35 7.47
C THR A 4 -13.68 9.03 8.24
N ALA A 5 -14.38 7.98 7.83
CA ALA A 5 -14.28 6.66 8.43
C ALA A 5 -12.85 6.14 8.16
N GLY A 6 -12.02 6.14 9.20
CA GLY A 6 -10.77 5.39 9.22
C GLY A 6 -9.47 6.16 9.23
N ARG A 7 -9.44 7.42 9.69
CA ARG A 7 -8.17 8.06 10.08
C ARG A 7 -7.73 7.49 11.44
N PRO A 8 -6.52 6.92 11.57
CA PRO A 8 -6.03 6.42 12.84
C PRO A 8 -5.87 7.55 13.87
N SER A 9 -6.11 7.27 15.15
CA SER A 9 -5.64 8.13 16.24
C SER A 9 -4.13 7.91 16.53
N SER A 10 -3.59 6.74 16.15
CA SER A 10 -2.16 6.40 16.24
C SER A 10 -1.77 5.37 15.16
N GLY A 11 -0.50 5.36 14.75
CA GLY A 11 0.01 4.44 13.74
C GLY A 11 -0.40 4.83 12.30
N ALA A 12 -0.50 3.83 11.42
CA ALA A 12 -0.74 3.98 10.00
C ALA A 12 -1.82 2.99 9.50
N ARG A 13 -2.72 3.47 8.65
CA ARG A 13 -3.68 2.65 7.92
C ARG A 13 -3.38 2.69 6.42
N TYR A 14 -2.96 1.56 5.88
CA TYR A 14 -2.71 1.37 4.45
C TYR A 14 -4.02 1.03 3.75
N VAL A 15 -4.35 1.79 2.70
CA VAL A 15 -5.49 1.54 1.82
C VAL A 15 -4.95 1.56 0.39
N LEU A 16 -4.82 0.37 -0.20
CA LEU A 16 -4.22 0.17 -1.51
C LEU A 16 -5.21 -0.56 -2.42
N GLU A 17 -5.34 -0.11 -3.66
CA GLU A 17 -6.18 -0.71 -4.68
C GLU A 17 -5.33 -1.06 -5.90
N ARG A 18 -5.60 -2.23 -6.48
CA ARG A 18 -4.92 -2.65 -7.70
C ARG A 18 -5.39 -1.75 -8.84
N SER A 19 -4.44 -1.09 -9.48
CA SER A 19 -4.67 -0.36 -10.72
C SER A 19 -4.74 -1.37 -11.86
N ASP A 20 -5.63 -1.15 -12.82
CA ASP A 20 -5.70 -1.94 -14.07
C ASP A 20 -5.09 -1.17 -15.27
N ALA A 21 -4.48 0.01 -15.05
CA ALA A 21 -4.08 0.93 -16.12
C ALA A 21 -2.57 1.00 -16.39
N GLY A 22 -2.13 0.54 -17.56
CA GLY A 22 -0.87 0.97 -18.18
C GLY A 22 0.42 0.35 -17.63
N HIS A 23 0.37 -0.91 -17.19
CA HIS A 23 1.53 -1.60 -16.58
C HIS A 23 2.25 -2.46 -17.62
N ALA A 24 3.54 -2.71 -17.40
CA ALA A 24 4.26 -3.69 -18.19
C ALA A 24 3.62 -5.09 -18.03
N PRO A 25 3.67 -5.95 -19.06
CA PRO A 25 3.24 -7.34 -18.93
C PRO A 25 3.95 -8.04 -17.76
N GLY A 26 3.18 -8.70 -16.88
CA GLY A 26 3.71 -9.36 -15.69
C GLY A 26 4.01 -8.42 -14.50
N GLU A 27 3.56 -7.16 -14.57
CA GLU A 27 3.61 -6.21 -13.46
C GLU A 27 2.22 -5.85 -12.96
N VAL A 28 2.07 -5.81 -11.64
CA VAL A 28 0.86 -5.38 -10.95
C VAL A 28 1.16 -4.16 -10.11
N VAL A 29 0.39 -3.10 -10.30
CA VAL A 29 0.55 -1.85 -9.54
C VAL A 29 -0.62 -1.70 -8.58
N TYR A 30 -0.31 -1.46 -7.31
CA TYR A 30 -1.26 -1.03 -6.29
C TYR A 30 -1.04 0.45 -6.00
N ARG A 31 -2.11 1.23 -5.93
CA ARG A 31 -2.07 2.67 -5.58
C ARG A 31 -3.02 2.96 -4.44
N GLY A 32 -2.69 3.97 -3.65
CA GLY A 32 -3.62 4.47 -2.65
C GLY A 32 -2.94 5.37 -1.63
N LEU A 33 -3.36 5.23 -0.38
CA LEU A 33 -2.99 6.14 0.71
C LEU A 33 -2.51 5.37 1.94
N VAL A 34 -1.50 5.92 2.59
CA VAL A 34 -1.19 5.66 3.99
C VAL A 34 -1.85 6.76 4.81
N ARG A 35 -2.91 6.42 5.54
CA ARG A 35 -3.56 7.36 6.45
C ARG A 35 -2.80 7.36 7.77
N LEU A 36 -2.24 8.50 8.11
CA LEU A 36 -1.64 8.82 9.40
C LEU A 36 -2.64 9.65 10.22
N PRO A 37 -2.39 9.89 11.52
CA PRO A 37 -3.24 10.76 12.32
C PRO A 37 -3.37 12.15 11.69
N ASP A 38 -2.27 12.71 11.20
CA ASP A 38 -2.23 14.11 10.76
C ASP A 38 -2.20 14.28 9.24
N ALA A 39 -1.94 13.24 8.46
CA ALA A 39 -1.85 13.32 7.00
C ALA A 39 -2.35 12.07 6.28
N ASP A 40 -2.79 12.24 5.03
CA ASP A 40 -2.96 11.12 4.09
C ASP A 40 -1.81 11.19 3.08
N VAL A 41 -0.99 10.14 3.07
CA VAL A 41 0.25 10.10 2.28
C VAL A 41 0.05 9.19 1.05
N PRO A 42 0.14 9.72 -0.19
CA PRO A 42 0.09 8.91 -1.40
C PRO A 42 1.18 7.85 -1.46
N ILE A 43 0.80 6.67 -1.93
CA ILE A 43 1.71 5.54 -2.07
C ILE A 43 1.38 4.69 -3.31
N GLU A 44 2.43 4.24 -3.98
CA GLU A 44 2.37 3.27 -5.08
C GLU A 44 3.21 2.05 -4.70
N VAL A 45 2.73 0.84 -5.00
CA VAL A 45 3.47 -0.40 -4.82
C VAL A 45 3.43 -1.20 -6.11
N ARG A 46 4.60 -1.50 -6.65
CA ARG A 46 4.79 -2.31 -7.86
C ARG A 46 5.15 -3.72 -7.47
N VAL A 47 4.53 -4.70 -8.13
CA VAL A 47 4.75 -6.13 -7.91
C VAL A 47 5.11 -6.79 -9.22
N VAL A 48 6.23 -7.51 -9.24
CA VAL A 48 6.60 -8.40 -10.34
C VAL A 48 5.89 -9.72 -10.13
N GLU A 49 4.96 -10.11 -11.00
CA GLU A 49 4.13 -11.31 -10.82
C GLU A 49 4.96 -12.59 -10.74
N ALA A 50 5.98 -12.71 -11.60
CA ALA A 50 6.81 -13.91 -11.70
C ALA A 50 7.60 -14.23 -10.41
N SER A 51 7.98 -13.21 -9.63
CA SER A 51 8.79 -13.37 -8.42
C SER A 51 8.04 -13.02 -7.13
N GLY A 52 6.90 -12.34 -7.24
CA GLY A 52 6.21 -11.72 -6.12
C GLY A 52 7.01 -10.59 -5.45
N ALA A 53 8.11 -10.12 -6.07
CA ALA A 53 8.89 -9.01 -5.55
C ALA A 53 8.03 -7.74 -5.55
N ALA A 54 8.03 -7.02 -4.42
CA ALA A 54 7.23 -5.81 -4.24
C ALA A 54 8.14 -4.65 -3.83
N THR A 55 7.97 -3.52 -4.52
CA THR A 55 8.67 -2.25 -4.29
C THR A 55 7.65 -1.14 -4.12
N ALA A 56 7.76 -0.36 -3.05
CA ALA A 56 6.84 0.73 -2.76
C ALA A 56 7.54 2.09 -2.83
N THR A 57 6.80 3.09 -3.28
CA THR A 57 7.22 4.49 -3.35
C THR A 57 6.16 5.34 -2.65
N VAL A 58 6.61 6.09 -1.66
CA VAL A 58 5.80 7.05 -0.90
C VAL A 58 6.11 8.46 -1.38
N ASP A 59 5.08 9.31 -1.48
CA ASP A 59 5.29 10.74 -1.65
C ASP A 59 5.81 11.35 -0.33
N ALA A 60 7.13 11.55 -0.26
CA ALA A 60 7.80 12.07 0.92
C ALA A 60 7.36 13.50 1.27
N ALA A 61 6.93 14.31 0.28
CA ALA A 61 6.48 15.68 0.53
C ALA A 61 5.13 15.72 1.26
N ALA A 62 4.34 14.64 1.16
CA ALA A 62 3.06 14.51 1.86
C ALA A 62 3.22 13.98 3.30
N VAL A 63 4.43 13.58 3.72
CA VAL A 63 4.69 13.07 5.07
C VAL A 63 4.86 14.25 6.04
N PRO A 64 4.08 14.30 7.15
CA PRO A 64 4.14 15.41 8.09
C PRO A 64 5.49 15.44 8.82
N HIS A 65 5.96 16.64 9.16
CA HIS A 65 7.17 16.83 9.94
C HIS A 65 7.00 16.18 11.33
N GLY A 66 7.98 15.40 11.76
CA GLY A 66 7.90 14.60 13.00
C GLY A 66 7.08 13.30 12.87
N GLY A 67 6.54 13.00 11.68
CA GLY A 67 5.89 11.74 11.36
C GLY A 67 6.88 10.58 11.13
N PRO A 68 6.37 9.38 10.81
CA PRO A 68 7.20 8.22 10.46
C PRO A 68 8.02 8.49 9.19
N ARG A 69 9.20 7.88 9.09
CA ARG A 69 10.06 8.07 7.93
C ARG A 69 9.42 7.51 6.66
N PRO A 70 9.50 8.22 5.50
CA PRO A 70 8.98 7.71 4.23
C PRO A 70 9.51 6.32 3.86
N GLU A 71 10.76 6.01 4.21
CA GLU A 71 11.35 4.69 3.95
C GLU A 71 10.66 3.57 4.73
N ASP A 72 10.27 3.82 5.98
CA ASP A 72 9.60 2.84 6.84
C ASP A 72 8.17 2.58 6.35
N LEU A 73 7.48 3.63 5.92
CA LEU A 73 6.16 3.52 5.29
C LEU A 73 6.22 2.69 4.00
N SER A 74 7.23 2.95 3.16
CA SER A 74 7.47 2.21 1.91
C SER A 74 7.77 0.74 2.19
N ARG A 75 8.72 0.44 3.09
CA ARG A 75 9.07 -0.93 3.48
C ARG A 75 7.85 -1.70 3.98
N SER A 76 7.06 -1.07 4.85
CA SER A 76 5.84 -1.66 5.42
C SER A 76 4.80 -1.97 4.35
N ALA A 77 4.57 -1.05 3.41
CA ALA A 77 3.63 -1.27 2.32
C ALA A 77 4.07 -2.38 1.36
N ALA A 78 5.35 -2.41 0.99
CA ALA A 78 5.92 -3.47 0.15
C ALA A 78 5.75 -4.84 0.81
N ALA A 79 6.01 -4.95 2.12
CA ALA A 79 5.82 -6.19 2.88
C ALA A 79 4.34 -6.62 2.94
N LEU A 80 3.42 -5.66 3.14
CA LEU A 80 1.98 -5.91 3.16
C LEU A 80 1.48 -6.46 1.83
N VAL A 81 1.83 -5.80 0.72
CA VAL A 81 1.41 -6.23 -0.62
C VAL A 81 2.02 -7.59 -0.94
N ARG A 82 3.32 -7.79 -0.69
CA ARG A 82 4.00 -9.09 -0.88
C ARG A 82 3.33 -10.22 -0.11
N SER A 83 2.95 -9.98 1.14
CA SER A 83 2.25 -10.97 1.97
C SER A 83 0.86 -11.28 1.40
N ALA A 84 0.13 -10.26 0.95
CA ALA A 84 -1.21 -10.42 0.40
C ALA A 84 -1.18 -11.14 -0.96
N THR A 85 -0.21 -10.85 -1.83
CA THR A 85 -0.04 -11.52 -3.12
C THR A 85 0.38 -12.97 -2.94
N ARG A 86 1.36 -13.25 -2.08
CA ARG A 86 1.78 -14.63 -1.75
C ARG A 86 0.63 -15.47 -1.19
N SER A 87 -0.20 -14.86 -0.33
CA SER A 87 -1.37 -15.57 0.22
C SER A 87 -2.41 -15.91 -0.86
N ALA A 88 -2.60 -15.03 -1.85
CA ALA A 88 -3.53 -15.28 -2.95
C ALA A 88 -3.03 -16.40 -3.89
N ASP A 89 -1.72 -16.40 -4.19
CA ASP A 89 -1.06 -17.42 -5.00
C ASP A 89 -1.21 -18.82 -4.38
N ALA A 90 -0.93 -18.95 -3.08
CA ALA A 90 -1.09 -20.20 -2.33
C ALA A 90 -2.52 -20.78 -2.35
N HIS A 91 -3.53 -19.94 -2.63
CA HIS A 91 -4.93 -20.34 -2.70
C HIS A 91 -5.46 -20.46 -4.14
N ALA A 92 -4.60 -20.38 -5.16
CA ALA A 92 -4.97 -20.32 -6.58
C ALA A 92 -6.03 -19.23 -6.89
N ARG A 93 -6.08 -18.17 -6.07
CA ARG A 93 -7.03 -17.07 -6.21
C ARG A 93 -6.38 -15.93 -6.98
N ARG A 94 -7.20 -15.23 -7.76
CA ARG A 94 -6.81 -13.95 -8.39
C ARG A 94 -6.23 -13.02 -7.33
N LEU A 95 -5.17 -12.31 -7.68
CA LEU A 95 -4.54 -11.33 -6.78
C LEU A 95 -5.58 -10.35 -6.23
N PRO A 96 -5.43 -9.87 -4.97
CA PRO A 96 -6.41 -9.00 -4.34
C PRO A 96 -6.65 -7.71 -5.15
N ARG A 97 -7.91 -7.29 -5.27
CA ARG A 97 -8.23 -5.98 -5.87
C ARG A 97 -7.99 -4.82 -4.89
N LYS A 98 -8.11 -5.07 -3.58
CA LYS A 98 -7.99 -4.06 -2.53
C LYS A 98 -7.35 -4.65 -1.27
N ILE A 99 -6.43 -3.91 -0.68
CA ILE A 99 -5.70 -4.26 0.54
C ILE A 99 -5.91 -3.12 1.54
N VAL A 100 -6.51 -3.44 2.69
CA VAL A 100 -6.70 -2.50 3.80
C VAL A 100 -6.12 -3.10 5.06
N ARG A 101 -5.09 -2.46 5.63
CA ARG A 101 -4.37 -2.98 6.80
C ARG A 101 -3.96 -1.87 7.76
N TRP A 102 -4.07 -2.16 9.04
CA TRP A 102 -3.62 -1.29 10.14
C TRP A 102 -2.23 -1.72 10.61
N ARG A 103 -1.40 -0.75 10.99
CA ARG A 103 -0.07 -0.93 11.59
C ARG A 103 0.13 0.15 12.65
N GLY A 104 0.55 -0.23 13.84
CA GLY A 104 0.73 0.67 14.98
C GLY A 104 1.28 -0.11 16.16
#